data_AF-A0A087Y8V5-F1
#
_entry.id   AF-A0A087Y8V5-F1
#
_cell.length_a   1.000
_cell.length_b   1.000
_cell.length_c   1.000
_cell.angle_alpha   90.00
_cell.angle_beta   90.00
_cell.angle_gamma   90.00
#
_symmetry.space_group_name_H-M   'P 1'
#
loop_
_entity.id
_entity.type
_entity.pdbx_description
1 polymer ?
#
loop_
_entity_poly.entity_id
_entity_poly.type
_entity_poly.pdbx_seq_one_letter_code
_entity_poly.pdbx_strand_id
1 'polypeptide(L)'
;EPWLSLKKRAVIIALHKNGLTGKSIAARKIAPQSTIYRIIKNFKERGSIVAKKSPWRPRKTSKRQDRLLKVFQLRDPATSSAELAQEWQQAGVSASARTVRRRLLEQVLVSRRAAKKPLLSRKNIRDRLIVCKKYREWTAKDWGKVISSDESPFRLFGTSGKQLVQRRRGECYHQSCLTPTVKHPETIHVWGCFSAKGVGSLTVLPKNTTMNKEWNQNVLREQLLPTVQEQADKMQALIVQEWTAISQDLVQKLIESMPGRIAEVLKKRGQHYKY
;
A
#
# COMPACT_ATOMS: atom_id res chain seq x y z
N GLU A 1 -7.79 45.22 8.40
CA GLU A 1 -8.29 43.82 8.30
C GLU A 1 -9.27 43.67 7.14
N PRO A 2 -9.02 42.86 6.10
CA PRO A 2 -9.79 42.94 4.85
C PRO A 2 -11.15 42.26 4.87
N TRP A 3 -11.48 41.51 5.94
CA TRP A 3 -12.67 40.64 5.97
C TRP A 3 -13.50 40.87 7.24
N LEU A 4 -14.53 41.70 7.12
CA LEU A 4 -15.53 41.87 8.18
C LEU A 4 -16.27 40.53 8.42
N SER A 5 -16.34 40.09 9.68
CA SER A 5 -16.94 38.80 10.06
C SER A 5 -18.42 38.69 9.66
N LEU A 6 -18.89 37.45 9.46
CA LEU A 6 -20.28 37.18 9.06
C LEU A 6 -21.29 37.76 10.05
N LYS A 7 -21.00 37.69 11.36
CA LYS A 7 -21.81 38.28 12.43
C LYS A 7 -21.95 39.80 12.26
N LYS A 8 -20.83 40.51 12.06
CA LYS A 8 -20.84 41.98 11.85
C LYS A 8 -21.59 42.37 10.56
N ARG A 9 -21.48 41.57 9.49
CA ARG A 9 -22.25 41.78 8.25
C ARG A 9 -23.75 41.57 8.44
N ALA A 10 -24.15 40.55 9.19
CA ALA A 10 -25.55 40.29 9.51
C ALA A 10 -26.16 41.45 10.31
N VAL A 11 -25.43 41.99 11.29
CA VAL A 11 -25.86 43.19 12.03
C VAL A 11 -26.07 44.38 11.11
N ILE A 12 -25.12 44.67 10.20
CA ILE A 12 -25.25 45.77 9.23
C ILE A 12 -26.50 45.62 8.36
N ILE A 13 -26.79 44.40 7.89
CA ILE A 13 -27.94 44.11 7.02
C ILE A 13 -29.26 44.16 7.80
N ALA A 14 -29.29 43.67 9.05
CA ALA A 14 -30.46 43.78 9.92
C ALA A 14 -30.81 45.25 10.19
N LEU A 15 -29.81 46.09 10.49
CA LEU A 15 -30.02 47.53 10.68
C LEU A 15 -30.54 48.19 9.41
N HIS A 16 -30.02 47.83 8.25
CA HIS A 16 -30.55 48.34 6.99
C HIS A 16 -32.00 47.90 6.76
N LYS A 17 -32.35 46.63 7.00
CA LYS A 17 -33.73 46.13 6.86
C LYS A 17 -34.71 46.85 7.79
N ASN A 18 -34.25 47.29 8.96
CA ASN A 18 -35.02 48.09 9.91
C ASN A 18 -35.11 49.59 9.54
N GLY A 19 -34.79 49.96 8.28
CA GLY A 19 -34.95 51.32 7.77
C GLY A 19 -33.81 52.28 8.08
N LEU A 20 -32.73 51.84 8.74
CA LEU A 20 -31.59 52.73 9.01
C LEU A 20 -30.78 53.03 7.73
N THR A 21 -30.46 54.31 7.54
CA THR A 21 -29.62 54.79 6.43
C THR A 21 -28.17 54.38 6.62
N GLY A 22 -27.41 54.19 5.53
CA GLY A 22 -25.99 53.83 5.58
C GLY A 22 -25.13 54.77 6.43
N LYS A 23 -25.47 56.07 6.47
CA LYS A 23 -24.82 57.09 7.33
C LYS A 23 -25.07 56.83 8.81
N SER A 24 -26.31 56.50 9.20
CA SER A 24 -26.65 56.19 10.59
C SER A 24 -26.01 54.87 11.08
N ILE A 25 -25.87 53.88 10.18
CA ILE A 25 -25.18 52.63 10.47
C ILE A 25 -23.66 52.86 10.63
N ALA A 26 -23.06 53.76 9.84
CA ALA A 26 -21.64 54.12 9.95
C ALA A 26 -21.32 54.86 11.26
N ALA A 27 -22.24 55.68 11.75
CA ALA A 27 -22.10 56.36 13.05
C ALA A 27 -21.98 55.39 14.24
N ARG A 28 -22.52 54.16 14.11
CA ARG A 28 -22.38 53.10 15.12
C ARG A 28 -20.99 52.44 15.14
N LYS A 29 -20.05 52.89 14.30
CA LYS A 29 -18.64 52.44 14.23
C LYS A 29 -18.45 50.91 14.13
N ILE A 30 -19.41 50.19 13.53
CA ILE A 30 -19.35 48.73 13.34
C ILE A 30 -18.28 48.32 12.31
N ALA A 31 -18.10 49.15 11.28
CA ALA A 31 -17.12 49.01 10.21
C ALA A 31 -16.88 50.36 9.52
N PRO A 32 -15.80 50.54 8.72
CA PRO A 32 -15.60 51.74 7.93
C PRO A 32 -16.78 52.01 7.00
N GLN A 33 -17.14 53.28 6.81
CA GLN A 33 -18.28 53.71 6.00
C GLN A 33 -18.29 53.06 4.60
N SER A 34 -17.16 53.07 3.90
CA SER A 34 -16.99 52.43 2.58
C SER A 34 -17.35 50.93 2.59
N THR A 35 -17.06 50.23 3.68
CA THR A 35 -17.37 48.81 3.83
C THR A 35 -18.86 48.58 4.08
N ILE A 36 -19.52 49.45 4.85
CA ILE A 36 -20.97 49.40 5.08
C ILE A 36 -21.74 49.59 3.78
N TYR A 37 -21.42 50.65 3.01
CA TYR A 37 -22.04 50.90 1.71
C TYR A 37 -21.81 49.74 0.73
N ARG A 38 -20.59 49.18 0.68
CA ARG A 38 -20.28 48.01 -0.16
C ARG A 38 -21.06 46.76 0.24
N ILE A 39 -21.25 46.50 1.54
CA ILE A 39 -22.04 45.36 2.03
C ILE A 39 -23.52 45.55 1.66
N ILE A 40 -24.08 46.74 1.89
CA ILE A 40 -25.46 47.08 1.54
C ILE A 40 -25.69 46.91 0.04
N LYS A 41 -24.79 47.45 -0.80
CA LYS A 41 -24.86 47.32 -2.26
C LYS A 41 -24.84 45.85 -2.70
N ASN A 42 -23.85 45.08 -2.24
CA ASN A 42 -23.74 43.65 -2.57
C ASN A 42 -24.96 42.85 -2.09
N PHE A 43 -25.56 43.22 -0.95
CA PHE A 43 -26.77 42.59 -0.43
C PHE A 43 -28.00 42.88 -1.30
N LYS A 44 -28.18 44.13 -1.76
CA LYS A 44 -29.26 44.49 -2.70
C LYS A 44 -29.13 43.75 -4.04
N GLU A 45 -27.91 43.59 -4.55
CA GLU A 45 -27.66 42.95 -5.84
C GLU A 45 -27.77 41.41 -5.79
N ARG A 46 -27.39 40.78 -4.67
CA ARG A 46 -27.22 39.31 -4.60
C ARG A 46 -28.09 38.61 -3.56
N GLY A 47 -28.77 39.36 -2.69
CA GLY A 47 -29.55 38.82 -1.58
C GLY A 47 -28.74 38.06 -0.51
N SER A 48 -27.40 38.04 -0.60
CA SER A 48 -26.55 37.22 0.26
C SER A 48 -25.62 38.04 1.15
N ILE A 49 -25.52 37.63 2.41
CA ILE A 49 -24.62 38.19 3.43
C ILE A 49 -23.18 37.66 3.27
N VAL A 50 -23.06 36.51 2.61
CA VAL A 50 -21.80 35.79 2.43
C VAL A 50 -20.96 36.47 1.34
N ALA A 51 -19.66 36.62 1.58
CA ALA A 51 -18.75 37.15 0.57
C ALA A 51 -18.77 36.25 -0.67
N LYS A 52 -18.64 36.85 -1.88
CA LYS A 52 -18.30 36.04 -3.06
C LYS A 52 -16.99 35.33 -2.77
N LYS A 53 -16.95 34.03 -3.02
CA LYS A 53 -15.66 33.33 -3.14
C LYS A 53 -14.95 33.96 -4.32
N SER A 54 -13.74 34.49 -4.13
CA SER A 54 -12.99 35.05 -5.26
C SER A 54 -12.79 33.96 -6.32
N PRO A 55 -12.66 34.31 -7.61
CA PRO A 55 -12.25 33.34 -8.61
C PRO A 55 -10.90 32.76 -8.19
N TRP A 56 -10.81 31.44 -8.07
CA TRP A 56 -9.51 30.79 -7.85
C TRP A 56 -8.67 30.92 -9.12
N ARG A 57 -7.35 30.81 -8.97
CA ARG A 57 -6.45 30.75 -10.12
C ARG A 57 -6.93 29.67 -11.09
N PRO A 58 -7.14 29.99 -12.38
CA PRO A 58 -7.50 29.00 -13.38
C PRO A 58 -6.52 27.84 -13.38
N ARG A 59 -7.03 26.62 -13.63
CA ARG A 59 -6.18 25.44 -13.77
C ARG A 59 -5.35 25.58 -15.05
N LYS A 60 -4.10 25.10 -15.01
CA LYS A 60 -3.27 24.94 -16.21
C LYS A 60 -3.80 23.84 -17.15
N THR A 61 -4.55 22.88 -16.62
CA THR A 61 -5.07 21.73 -17.35
C THR A 61 -6.57 21.85 -17.56
N SER A 62 -7.04 21.37 -18.72
CA SER A 62 -8.46 21.28 -19.04
C SER A 62 -9.06 19.94 -18.57
N LYS A 63 -10.38 19.90 -18.42
CA LYS A 63 -11.10 18.65 -18.10
C LYS A 63 -10.89 17.56 -19.17
N ARG A 64 -10.59 17.92 -20.42
CA ARG A 64 -10.28 16.95 -21.48
C ARG A 64 -8.91 16.33 -21.27
N GLN A 65 -7.90 17.16 -20.98
CA GLN A 65 -6.53 16.70 -20.67
C GLN A 65 -6.51 15.79 -19.44
N ASP A 66 -7.23 16.18 -18.37
CA ASP A 66 -7.32 15.37 -17.15
C ASP A 66 -7.97 13.99 -17.41
N ARG A 67 -8.97 13.93 -18.32
CA ARG A 67 -9.60 12.66 -18.74
C ARG A 67 -8.64 11.80 -19.56
N LEU A 68 -7.90 12.39 -20.50
CA LEU A 68 -6.91 11.67 -21.31
C LEU A 68 -5.77 11.12 -20.44
N LEU A 69 -5.29 11.91 -19.48
CA LEU A 69 -4.28 11.46 -18.51
C LEU A 69 -4.72 10.22 -17.76
N LYS A 70 -5.99 10.17 -17.33
CA LYS A 70 -6.57 8.99 -16.68
C LYS A 70 -6.54 7.77 -17.61
N VAL A 71 -6.92 7.94 -18.87
CA VAL A 71 -6.91 6.84 -19.85
C VAL A 71 -5.50 6.32 -20.07
N PHE A 72 -4.52 7.19 -20.25
CA PHE A 72 -3.12 6.78 -20.42
C PHE A 72 -2.58 6.04 -19.20
N GLN A 73 -2.78 6.57 -18.00
CA GLN A 73 -2.34 5.90 -16.77
C GLN A 73 -3.03 4.55 -16.53
N LEU A 74 -4.29 4.37 -16.95
CA LEU A 74 -4.98 3.09 -16.84
C LEU A 74 -4.48 2.05 -17.86
N ARG A 75 -3.99 2.51 -19.02
CA ARG A 75 -3.37 1.65 -20.03
C ARG A 75 -1.98 1.20 -19.60
N ASP A 76 -1.19 2.10 -19.03
CA ASP A 76 0.11 1.80 -18.45
C ASP A 76 0.21 2.35 -17.01
N PRO A 77 -0.10 1.51 -16.00
CA PRO A 77 -0.04 1.91 -14.60
C PRO A 77 1.38 2.14 -14.07
N ALA A 78 2.41 1.71 -14.79
CA ALA A 78 3.80 1.83 -14.36
C ALA A 78 4.41 3.20 -14.70
N THR A 79 3.83 3.91 -15.68
CA THR A 79 4.32 5.24 -16.11
C THR A 79 4.33 6.20 -14.94
N SER A 80 5.46 6.87 -14.74
CA SER A 80 5.66 7.81 -13.66
C SER A 80 5.01 9.15 -13.93
N SER A 81 4.70 9.91 -12.88
CA SER A 81 4.19 11.28 -13.04
C SER A 81 5.20 12.23 -13.72
N ALA A 82 6.48 11.89 -13.74
CA ALA A 82 7.52 12.66 -14.41
C ALA A 82 7.52 12.41 -15.93
N GLU A 83 7.42 11.15 -16.34
CA GLU A 83 7.26 10.75 -17.74
C GLU A 83 5.98 11.35 -18.33
N LEU A 84 4.85 11.22 -17.63
CA LEU A 84 3.58 11.82 -18.06
C LEU A 84 3.64 13.35 -18.15
N ALA A 85 4.47 14.01 -17.33
CA ALA A 85 4.70 15.44 -17.44
C ALA A 85 5.53 15.81 -18.68
N GLN A 86 6.51 14.98 -19.05
CA GLN A 86 7.29 15.15 -20.28
C GLN A 86 6.42 14.95 -21.52
N GLU A 87 5.57 13.91 -21.54
CA GLU A 87 4.61 13.70 -22.63
C GLU A 87 3.65 14.88 -22.80
N TRP A 88 3.13 15.40 -21.69
CA TRP A 88 2.32 16.61 -21.71
C TRP A 88 3.07 17.84 -22.23
N GLN A 89 4.33 18.00 -21.85
CA GLN A 89 5.17 19.10 -22.35
C GLN A 89 5.34 18.99 -23.88
N GLN A 90 5.57 17.79 -24.41
CA GLN A 90 5.64 17.54 -25.86
C GLN A 90 4.31 17.85 -26.57
N ALA A 91 3.19 17.56 -25.92
CA ALA A 91 1.85 17.90 -26.40
C ALA A 91 1.43 19.37 -26.18
N GLY A 92 2.37 20.25 -25.78
CA GLY A 92 2.12 21.68 -25.58
C GLY A 92 1.47 22.06 -24.23
N VAL A 93 1.38 21.12 -23.29
CA VAL A 93 0.80 21.32 -21.96
C VAL A 93 1.90 21.49 -20.92
N SER A 94 2.16 22.74 -20.50
CA SER A 94 3.15 23.04 -19.46
C SER A 94 2.63 22.69 -18.06
N ALA A 95 2.85 21.45 -17.62
CA ALA A 95 2.55 21.00 -16.27
C ALA A 95 3.71 20.24 -15.63
N SER A 96 3.96 20.50 -14.35
CA SER A 96 4.96 19.76 -13.58
C SER A 96 4.46 18.36 -13.18
N ALA A 97 5.38 17.45 -12.86
CA ALA A 97 5.06 16.13 -12.31
C ALA A 97 4.16 16.21 -11.06
N ARG A 98 4.33 17.24 -10.22
CA ARG A 98 3.46 17.50 -9.07
C ARG A 98 2.03 17.83 -9.49
N THR A 99 1.86 18.56 -10.60
CA THR A 99 0.54 18.86 -11.17
C THR A 99 -0.10 17.60 -11.71
N VAL A 100 0.63 16.80 -12.49
CA VAL A 100 0.16 15.49 -12.98
C VAL A 100 -0.31 14.60 -11.83
N ARG A 101 0.53 14.43 -10.80
CA ARG A 101 0.18 13.64 -9.61
C ARG A 101 -1.09 14.14 -8.94
N ARG A 102 -1.26 15.47 -8.78
CA ARG A 102 -2.49 16.04 -8.21
C ARG A 102 -3.71 15.71 -9.07
N ARG A 103 -3.60 15.73 -10.40
CA ARG A 103 -4.71 15.36 -11.30
C ARG A 103 -5.05 13.88 -11.21
N LEU A 104 -4.04 13.00 -11.12
CA LEU A 104 -4.26 11.58 -10.86
C LEU A 104 -4.97 11.34 -9.52
N LEU A 105 -4.56 12.04 -8.45
CA LEU A 105 -5.21 11.94 -7.13
C LEU A 105 -6.66 12.43 -7.15
N GLU A 106 -6.97 13.52 -7.86
CA GLU A 106 -8.35 13.98 -8.07
C GLU A 106 -9.20 12.93 -8.83
N GLN A 107 -8.57 12.03 -9.58
CA GLN A 107 -9.19 10.89 -10.27
C GLN A 107 -9.11 9.57 -9.46
N VAL A 108 -8.72 9.63 -8.18
CA VAL A 108 -8.57 8.47 -7.28
C VAL A 108 -7.48 7.48 -7.73
N LEU A 109 -6.54 7.93 -8.57
CA LEU A 109 -5.37 7.15 -8.97
C LEU A 109 -4.21 7.48 -8.03
N VAL A 110 -3.83 6.49 -7.22
CA VAL A 110 -2.81 6.64 -6.18
C VAL A 110 -1.66 5.67 -6.44
N SER A 111 -0.43 6.19 -6.37
CA SER A 111 0.77 5.34 -6.46
C SER A 111 0.84 4.39 -5.26
N ARG A 112 1.01 3.10 -5.58
CA ARG A 112 1.16 1.97 -4.65
C ARG A 112 2.24 1.04 -5.20
N ARG A 113 2.81 0.20 -4.32
CA ARG A 113 3.78 -0.82 -4.74
C ARG A 113 3.05 -1.92 -5.51
N ALA A 114 3.58 -2.32 -6.66
CA ALA A 114 3.09 -3.47 -7.40
C ALA A 114 3.22 -4.75 -6.56
N ALA A 115 2.22 -5.62 -6.64
CA ALA A 115 2.26 -6.91 -5.95
C ALA A 115 3.27 -7.84 -6.62
N LYS A 116 4.09 -8.54 -5.82
CA LYS A 116 4.99 -9.58 -6.33
C LYS A 116 4.22 -10.90 -6.38
N LYS A 117 4.00 -11.45 -7.58
CA LYS A 117 3.33 -12.73 -7.81
C LYS A 117 4.10 -13.50 -8.90
N PRO A 118 4.13 -14.85 -8.86
CA PRO A 118 4.79 -15.65 -9.89
C PRO A 118 4.05 -15.49 -11.22
N LEU A 119 4.76 -15.54 -12.35
CA LEU A 119 4.10 -15.48 -13.66
C LEU A 119 3.26 -16.74 -13.90
N LEU A 120 2.01 -16.55 -14.33
CA LEU A 120 1.12 -17.66 -14.70
C LEU A 120 1.13 -17.89 -16.20
N SER A 121 1.55 -19.09 -16.62
CA SER A 121 1.36 -19.55 -17.99
C SER A 121 -0.12 -19.83 -18.27
N ARG A 122 -0.52 -19.83 -19.55
CA ARG A 122 -1.88 -20.23 -19.95
C ARG A 122 -2.24 -21.64 -19.48
N LYS A 123 -1.25 -22.55 -19.46
CA LYS A 123 -1.39 -23.91 -18.93
C LYS A 123 -1.71 -23.88 -17.43
N ASN A 124 -0.90 -23.17 -16.64
CA ASN A 124 -1.10 -23.07 -15.19
C ASN A 124 -2.47 -22.47 -14.83
N ILE A 125 -2.94 -21.46 -15.59
CA ILE A 125 -4.29 -20.89 -15.40
C ILE A 125 -5.37 -21.94 -15.67
N ARG A 126 -5.23 -22.73 -16.73
CA ARG A 126 -6.17 -23.80 -17.07
C ARG A 126 -6.20 -24.89 -15.99
N ASP A 127 -5.04 -25.35 -15.55
CA ASP A 127 -4.92 -26.40 -14.54
C ASP A 127 -5.51 -25.94 -13.20
N ARG A 128 -5.25 -24.68 -12.81
CA ARG A 128 -5.90 -24.06 -11.65
C ARG A 128 -7.43 -24.08 -11.76
N LEU A 129 -7.97 -23.75 -12.93
CA LEU A 129 -9.42 -23.78 -13.16
C LEU A 129 -9.99 -25.19 -13.11
N ILE A 130 -9.30 -26.19 -13.67
CA ILE A 130 -9.73 -27.60 -13.60
C ILE A 130 -9.84 -28.05 -12.15
N VAL A 131 -8.78 -27.80 -11.35
CA VAL A 131 -8.77 -28.12 -9.93
C VAL A 131 -9.88 -27.39 -9.19
N CYS A 132 -10.03 -26.08 -9.39
CA CYS A 132 -11.05 -25.29 -8.69
C CYS A 132 -12.48 -25.67 -9.08
N LYS A 133 -12.71 -26.08 -10.33
CA LYS A 133 -14.02 -26.60 -10.77
C LYS A 133 -14.32 -27.95 -10.14
N LYS A 134 -13.33 -28.84 -10.07
CA LYS A 134 -13.46 -30.16 -9.46
C LYS A 134 -13.86 -30.08 -7.98
N TYR A 135 -13.29 -29.13 -7.24
CA TYR A 135 -13.53 -28.95 -5.81
C TYR A 135 -14.45 -27.77 -5.48
N ARG A 136 -15.28 -27.33 -6.44
CA ARG A 136 -16.16 -26.16 -6.29
C ARG A 136 -17.19 -26.34 -5.17
N GLU A 137 -17.74 -27.53 -5.06
CA GLU A 137 -18.84 -27.85 -4.13
C GLU A 137 -18.33 -28.36 -2.77
N TRP A 138 -17.01 -28.46 -2.61
CA TRP A 138 -16.42 -28.92 -1.36
C TRP A 138 -16.64 -27.90 -0.24
N THR A 139 -17.19 -28.39 0.85
CA THR A 139 -17.44 -27.60 2.06
C THR A 139 -16.18 -27.55 2.93
N ALA A 140 -16.16 -26.67 3.93
CA ALA A 140 -15.08 -26.63 4.92
C ALA A 140 -14.88 -28.00 5.62
N LYS A 141 -15.95 -28.77 5.80
CA LYS A 141 -15.90 -30.13 6.37
C LYS A 141 -15.15 -31.11 5.45
N ASP A 142 -15.29 -30.97 4.13
CA ASP A 142 -14.58 -31.80 3.17
C ASP A 142 -13.10 -31.42 3.10
N TRP A 143 -12.79 -30.12 3.11
CA TRP A 143 -11.42 -29.62 3.21
C TRP A 143 -10.76 -30.03 4.53
N GLY A 144 -11.52 -30.21 5.61
CA GLY A 144 -11.00 -30.70 6.89
C GLY A 144 -10.46 -32.13 6.85
N LYS A 145 -10.79 -32.91 5.81
CA LYS A 145 -10.24 -34.26 5.58
C LYS A 145 -8.89 -34.22 4.87
N VAL A 146 -8.49 -33.07 4.31
CA VAL A 146 -7.25 -32.92 3.54
C VAL A 146 -6.09 -32.65 4.49
N ILE A 147 -5.00 -33.39 4.30
CA ILE A 147 -3.70 -33.09 4.89
C ILE A 147 -2.96 -32.19 3.90
N SER A 148 -2.59 -30.99 4.33
CA SER A 148 -1.77 -30.08 3.56
C SER A 148 -0.31 -30.26 3.95
N SER A 149 0.59 -30.34 2.98
CA SER A 149 2.04 -30.39 3.21
C SER A 149 2.75 -29.40 2.30
N ASP A 150 3.86 -28.86 2.78
CA ASP A 150 4.74 -27.99 1.99
C ASP A 150 6.18 -28.03 2.54
N GLU A 151 7.12 -27.55 1.74
CA GLU A 151 8.51 -27.36 2.10
C GLU A 151 8.85 -25.88 2.16
N SER A 152 9.54 -25.46 3.22
CA SER A 152 9.92 -24.06 3.39
C SER A 152 11.38 -23.91 3.78
N PRO A 153 12.15 -23.07 3.06
CA PRO A 153 13.53 -22.74 3.43
C PRO A 153 13.55 -21.60 4.46
N PHE A 154 14.24 -21.82 5.57
CA PHE A 154 14.55 -20.82 6.60
C PHE A 154 16.00 -20.39 6.48
N ARG A 155 16.26 -19.08 6.43
CA ARG A 155 17.63 -18.55 6.38
C ARG A 155 18.25 -18.56 7.77
N LEU A 156 19.46 -19.09 7.89
CA LEU A 156 20.24 -19.05 9.14
C LEU A 156 20.76 -17.66 9.44
N PHE A 157 21.08 -16.90 8.39
CA PHE A 157 21.65 -15.56 8.50
C PHE A 157 20.85 -14.53 7.74
N GLY A 158 20.75 -13.34 8.34
CA GLY A 158 20.06 -12.18 7.80
C GLY A 158 18.56 -12.22 8.09
N THR A 159 18.05 -11.11 8.62
CA THR A 159 16.60 -10.95 8.80
C THR A 159 15.94 -10.80 7.44
N SER A 160 14.81 -11.49 7.25
CA SER A 160 14.00 -11.24 6.06
C SER A 160 13.35 -9.86 6.17
N GLY A 161 13.62 -8.98 5.20
CA GLY A 161 13.01 -7.65 5.14
C GLY A 161 14.02 -6.50 5.23
N LYS A 162 13.49 -5.28 5.39
CA LYS A 162 14.31 -4.07 5.51
C LYS A 162 14.49 -3.74 6.98
N GLN A 163 15.71 -3.83 7.49
CA GLN A 163 16.07 -3.29 8.79
C GLN A 163 16.15 -1.76 8.68
N LEU A 164 15.40 -1.06 9.53
CA LEU A 164 15.50 0.38 9.66
C LEU A 164 16.58 0.70 10.70
N VAL A 165 17.53 1.55 10.34
CA VAL A 165 18.54 2.07 11.25
C VAL A 165 18.37 3.58 11.34
N GLN A 166 18.39 4.12 12.57
CA GLN A 166 18.44 5.55 12.82
C GLN A 166 19.91 6.00 12.76
N ARG A 167 20.26 6.87 11.82
CA ARG A 167 21.64 7.34 11.59
C ARG A 167 21.68 8.78 11.10
N ARG A 168 22.79 9.48 11.32
CA ARG A 168 23.00 10.84 10.78
C ARG A 168 23.34 10.79 9.28
N ARG A 169 23.27 11.95 8.61
CA ARG A 169 23.65 12.08 7.20
C ARG A 169 25.16 11.82 7.05
N GLY A 170 25.52 10.88 6.18
CA GLY A 170 26.92 10.49 5.94
C GLY A 170 27.35 9.20 6.64
N GLU A 171 26.68 8.78 7.71
CA GLU A 171 27.01 7.56 8.47
C GLU A 171 26.56 6.27 7.78
N CYS A 172 26.32 6.31 6.47
CA CYS A 172 25.64 5.22 5.79
C CYS A 172 26.44 3.92 5.70
N TYR A 173 27.76 4.02 5.85
CA TYR A 173 28.71 2.92 5.85
C TYR A 173 29.35 2.68 7.22
N HIS A 174 28.87 3.35 8.28
CA HIS A 174 29.36 3.09 9.63
C HIS A 174 28.98 1.66 10.05
N GLN A 175 29.89 0.90 10.66
CA GLN A 175 29.69 -0.53 10.96
C GLN A 175 28.41 -0.81 11.75
N SER A 176 28.05 0.04 12.71
CA SER A 176 26.80 -0.07 13.48
C SER A 176 25.52 0.20 12.66
N CYS A 177 25.66 0.77 11.47
CA CYS A 177 24.58 1.08 10.55
C CYS A 177 24.48 0.13 9.35
N LEU A 178 25.35 -0.88 9.30
CA LEU A 178 25.34 -1.92 8.28
C LEU A 178 24.58 -3.15 8.79
N THR A 179 23.74 -3.72 7.93
CA THR A 179 23.23 -5.07 8.13
C THR A 179 24.11 -6.01 7.30
N PRO A 180 24.85 -6.94 7.93
CA PRO A 180 25.67 -7.91 7.19
C PRO A 180 24.82 -8.70 6.19
N THR A 181 25.33 -8.86 4.97
CA THR A 181 24.66 -9.58 3.90
C THR A 181 25.64 -10.51 3.22
N VAL A 182 25.24 -11.77 3.01
CA VAL A 182 26.00 -12.77 2.27
C VAL A 182 25.29 -13.09 0.95
N LYS A 183 26.05 -13.33 -0.11
CA LYS A 183 25.50 -13.57 -1.47
C LYS A 183 24.59 -14.81 -1.53
N HIS A 184 24.97 -15.86 -0.81
CA HIS A 184 24.25 -17.13 -0.72
C HIS A 184 24.12 -17.51 0.77
N PRO A 185 23.10 -17.00 1.48
CA PRO A 185 22.91 -17.35 2.89
C PRO A 185 22.62 -18.83 3.01
N GLU A 186 23.18 -19.45 4.04
CA GLU A 186 22.82 -20.82 4.38
C GLU A 186 21.35 -20.90 4.79
N THR A 187 20.70 -21.97 4.36
CA THR A 187 19.29 -22.23 4.64
C THR A 187 19.09 -23.63 5.21
N ILE A 188 18.13 -23.74 6.11
CA ILE A 188 17.56 -25.02 6.56
C ILE A 188 16.27 -25.23 5.78
N HIS A 189 16.10 -26.38 5.17
CA HIS A 189 14.84 -26.78 4.57
C HIS A 189 14.03 -27.59 5.57
N VAL A 190 12.77 -27.23 5.73
CA VAL A 190 11.85 -27.92 6.64
C VAL A 190 10.64 -28.36 5.86
N TRP A 191 10.29 -29.64 6.00
CA TRP A 191 9.03 -30.20 5.55
C TRP A 191 8.04 -30.22 6.71
N GLY A 192 6.81 -29.80 6.47
CA GLY A 192 5.75 -29.86 7.47
C GLY A 192 4.41 -30.21 6.86
N CYS A 193 3.53 -30.77 7.67
CA CYS A 193 2.15 -31.03 7.28
C CYS A 193 1.16 -30.65 8.37
N PHE A 194 -0.07 -30.30 7.99
CA PHE A 194 -1.15 -30.01 8.94
C PHE A 194 -2.52 -30.40 8.38
N SER A 195 -3.49 -30.56 9.26
CA SER A 195 -4.89 -30.87 8.92
C SER A 195 -5.85 -30.14 9.87
N ALA A 196 -7.17 -30.33 9.73
CA ALA A 196 -8.14 -29.72 10.66
C ALA A 196 -7.96 -30.15 12.11
N LYS A 197 -7.27 -31.27 12.35
CA LYS A 197 -6.96 -31.75 13.70
C LYS A 197 -5.77 -31.03 14.34
N GLY A 198 -5.09 -30.16 13.60
CA GLY A 198 -3.92 -29.41 14.06
C GLY A 198 -2.68 -29.64 13.21
N VAL A 199 -1.56 -29.17 13.73
CA VAL A 199 -0.24 -29.37 13.14
C VAL A 199 0.17 -30.85 13.20
N GLY A 200 0.76 -31.33 12.11
CA GLY A 200 1.31 -32.68 11.98
C GLY A 200 2.83 -32.68 12.16
N SER A 201 3.48 -33.73 11.65
CA SER A 201 4.93 -33.88 11.75
C SER A 201 5.66 -32.73 11.04
N LEU A 202 6.77 -32.31 11.65
CA LEU A 202 7.71 -31.37 11.10
C LEU A 202 9.07 -32.04 11.05
N THR A 203 9.70 -32.04 9.89
CA THR A 203 11.00 -32.71 9.68
C THR A 203 11.96 -31.77 9.01
N VAL A 204 13.11 -31.57 9.63
CA VAL A 204 14.22 -30.87 9.00
C VAL A 204 14.83 -31.79 7.95
N LEU A 205 14.87 -31.31 6.71
CA LEU A 205 15.44 -32.05 5.60
C LEU A 205 16.98 -31.93 5.65
N PRO A 206 17.73 -33.03 5.44
CA PRO A 206 19.17 -32.97 5.29
C PRO A 206 19.55 -31.97 4.19
N LYS A 207 20.62 -31.17 4.39
CA LYS A 207 21.11 -30.25 3.35
C LYS A 207 21.29 -31.02 2.04
N ASN A 208 20.60 -30.60 0.99
CA ASN A 208 20.71 -31.22 -0.33
C ASN A 208 22.14 -31.01 -0.86
N THR A 209 22.90 -32.09 -0.93
CA THR A 209 24.32 -32.13 -1.32
C THR A 209 24.47 -31.94 -2.83
N THR A 210 24.17 -30.76 -3.35
CA THR A 210 24.38 -30.45 -4.77
C THR A 210 25.16 -29.14 -4.93
N MET A 211 26.50 -29.29 -5.01
CA MET A 211 27.56 -28.37 -5.49
C MET A 211 27.72 -27.03 -4.73
N ASN A 212 28.87 -26.66 -4.15
CA ASN A 212 30.25 -26.80 -4.63
C ASN A 212 31.22 -26.80 -3.42
N LYS A 213 32.01 -27.87 -3.26
CA LYS A 213 32.70 -28.25 -2.01
C LYS A 213 34.19 -27.84 -1.97
N GLU A 214 34.70 -27.20 -3.04
CA GLU A 214 36.13 -26.88 -3.17
C GLU A 214 36.53 -25.45 -2.82
N TRP A 215 35.59 -24.50 -2.75
CA TRP A 215 35.93 -23.09 -2.42
C TRP A 215 36.00 -22.81 -0.90
N ASN A 216 35.33 -23.60 -0.07
CA ASN A 216 35.26 -23.39 1.39
C ASN A 216 36.34 -24.18 2.14
N GLN A 217 37.59 -24.13 1.70
CA GLN A 217 38.68 -24.81 2.38
C GLN A 217 39.61 -23.86 3.15
N ASN A 218 39.71 -24.20 4.43
CA ASN A 218 40.80 -23.99 5.39
C ASN A 218 40.67 -22.87 6.44
N VAL A 219 39.94 -21.78 6.21
CA VAL A 219 39.70 -20.77 7.28
C VAL A 219 38.29 -20.85 7.89
N LEU A 220 37.30 -21.31 7.13
CA LEU A 220 35.90 -21.40 7.55
C LEU A 220 35.54 -22.70 8.31
N ARG A 221 36.36 -23.76 8.24
CA ARG A 221 35.99 -25.06 8.82
C ARG A 221 36.19 -25.15 10.33
N GLU A 222 37.25 -24.57 10.86
CA GLU A 222 37.61 -24.80 12.27
C GLU A 222 36.90 -23.85 13.24
N GLN A 223 36.53 -22.64 12.80
CA GLN A 223 35.89 -21.65 13.67
C GLN A 223 34.43 -21.34 13.31
N LEU A 224 34.04 -21.46 12.03
CA LEU A 224 32.69 -21.06 11.58
C LEU A 224 31.70 -22.23 11.50
N LEU A 225 32.14 -23.46 11.20
CA LEU A 225 31.23 -24.62 11.17
C LEU A 225 30.55 -24.91 12.52
N PRO A 226 31.26 -24.88 13.68
CA PRO A 226 30.60 -25.09 14.97
C PRO A 226 29.55 -24.01 15.27
N THR A 227 29.86 -22.74 14.98
CA THR A 227 28.93 -21.62 15.19
C THR A 227 27.71 -21.71 14.27
N VAL A 228 27.91 -22.10 13.01
CA VAL A 228 26.82 -22.31 12.04
C VAL A 228 25.93 -23.49 12.45
N GLN A 229 26.53 -24.57 12.94
CA GLN A 229 25.79 -25.73 13.44
C GLN A 229 24.99 -25.38 14.70
N GLU A 230 25.60 -24.69 15.67
CA GLU A 230 24.93 -24.23 16.89
C GLU A 230 23.74 -23.30 16.56
N GLN A 231 23.91 -22.41 15.57
CA GLN A 231 22.82 -21.54 15.10
C GLN A 231 21.74 -22.32 14.36
N ALA A 232 22.11 -23.36 13.60
CA ALA A 232 21.16 -24.24 12.95
C ALA A 232 20.33 -25.02 13.96
N ASP A 233 20.96 -25.56 15.00
CA ASP A 233 20.30 -26.31 16.07
C ASP A 233 19.36 -25.39 16.87
N LYS A 234 19.81 -24.17 17.21
CA LYS A 234 18.94 -23.14 17.83
C LYS A 234 17.76 -22.78 16.94
N MET A 235 17.98 -22.55 15.65
CA MET A 235 16.91 -22.23 14.70
C MET A 235 15.92 -23.39 14.57
N GLN A 236 16.40 -24.63 14.49
CA GLN A 236 15.56 -25.82 14.44
C GLN A 236 14.70 -25.95 15.71
N ALA A 237 15.29 -25.78 16.89
CA ALA A 237 14.55 -25.81 18.15
C ALA A 237 13.45 -24.75 18.20
N LEU A 238 13.76 -23.52 17.78
CA LEU A 238 12.78 -22.43 17.69
C LEU A 238 11.66 -22.73 16.68
N ILE A 239 11.99 -23.25 15.50
CA ILE A 239 10.99 -23.60 14.49
C ILE A 239 10.05 -24.69 15.04
N VAL A 240 10.58 -25.73 15.70
CA VAL A 240 9.77 -26.80 16.30
C VAL A 240 8.88 -26.23 17.41
N GLN A 241 9.44 -25.39 18.28
CA GLN A 241 8.69 -24.73 19.35
C GLN A 241 7.52 -23.91 18.78
N GLU A 242 7.78 -23.01 17.84
CA GLU A 242 6.76 -22.18 17.20
C GLU A 242 5.73 -23.03 16.44
N TRP A 243 6.16 -24.09 15.77
CA TRP A 243 5.28 -25.03 15.07
C TRP A 243 4.28 -25.69 16.03
N THR A 244 4.74 -26.16 17.18
CA THR A 244 3.87 -26.76 18.20
C THR A 244 2.97 -25.75 18.90
N ALA A 245 3.35 -24.47 18.92
CA ALA A 245 2.58 -23.39 19.50
C ALA A 245 1.46 -22.86 18.57
N ILE A 246 1.44 -23.25 17.29
CA ILE A 246 0.37 -22.89 16.37
C ILE A 246 -0.97 -23.41 16.90
N SER A 247 -1.91 -22.49 17.14
CA SER A 247 -3.22 -22.85 17.67
C SER A 247 -4.05 -23.64 16.66
N GLN A 248 -4.82 -24.60 17.16
CA GLN A 248 -5.76 -25.36 16.34
C GLN A 248 -6.81 -24.44 15.68
N ASP A 249 -7.22 -23.37 16.36
CA ASP A 249 -8.14 -22.35 15.81
C ASP A 249 -7.57 -21.67 14.56
N LEU A 250 -6.27 -21.33 14.55
CA LEU A 250 -5.64 -20.75 13.37
C LEU A 250 -5.67 -21.72 12.19
N VAL A 251 -5.34 -22.98 12.44
CA VAL A 251 -5.37 -24.04 11.42
C VAL A 251 -6.77 -24.26 10.87
N GLN A 252 -7.77 -24.27 11.75
CA GLN A 252 -9.17 -24.42 11.38
C GLN A 252 -9.64 -23.25 10.48
N LYS A 253 -9.29 -22.00 10.84
CA LYS A 253 -9.56 -20.82 10.01
C LYS A 253 -8.93 -20.90 8.61
N LEU A 254 -7.73 -21.49 8.49
CA LEU A 254 -7.08 -21.68 7.19
C LEU A 254 -7.90 -22.64 6.31
N ILE A 255 -8.38 -23.74 6.88
CA ILE A 255 -9.18 -24.75 6.18
C ILE A 255 -10.56 -24.21 5.82
N GLU A 256 -11.22 -23.52 6.74
CA GLU A 256 -12.53 -22.88 6.49
C GLU A 256 -12.46 -21.81 5.41
N SER A 257 -11.28 -21.21 5.18
CA SER A 257 -11.08 -20.26 4.10
C SER A 257 -11.01 -20.90 2.70
N MET A 258 -10.79 -22.21 2.59
CA MET A 258 -10.55 -22.89 1.31
C MET A 258 -11.69 -22.77 0.30
N PRO A 259 -12.97 -22.98 0.65
CA PRO A 259 -14.08 -22.78 -0.29
C PRO A 259 -14.09 -21.35 -0.85
N GLY A 260 -13.83 -20.35 -0.01
CA GLY A 260 -13.75 -18.93 -0.42
C GLY A 260 -12.58 -18.67 -1.37
N ARG A 261 -11.41 -19.29 -1.12
CA ARG A 261 -10.24 -19.22 -2.02
C ARG A 261 -10.54 -19.81 -3.39
N ILE A 262 -11.16 -20.99 -3.44
CA ILE A 262 -11.57 -21.65 -4.69
C ILE A 262 -12.55 -20.77 -5.46
N ALA A 263 -13.57 -20.24 -4.80
CA ALA A 263 -14.55 -19.35 -5.40
C ALA A 263 -13.91 -18.08 -6.01
N GLU A 264 -12.95 -17.47 -5.31
CA GLU A 264 -12.23 -16.30 -5.83
C GLU A 264 -11.35 -16.65 -7.04
N VAL A 265 -10.68 -17.81 -7.07
CA VAL A 265 -9.94 -18.25 -8.26
C VAL A 265 -10.88 -18.43 -9.46
N LEU A 266 -12.05 -19.02 -9.26
CA LEU A 266 -13.06 -19.17 -10.32
C LEU A 266 -13.56 -17.81 -10.82
N LYS A 267 -13.90 -16.90 -9.91
CA LYS A 267 -14.33 -15.52 -10.21
C LYS A 267 -13.27 -14.74 -10.98
N LYS A 268 -11.99 -14.95 -10.66
CA LYS A 268 -10.84 -14.35 -11.37
C LYS A 268 -10.44 -15.12 -12.62
N ARG A 269 -11.20 -16.14 -13.04
CA ARG A 269 -10.93 -16.96 -14.23
C ARG A 269 -9.51 -17.58 -14.19
N GLY A 270 -9.09 -18.05 -13.01
CA GLY A 270 -7.80 -18.71 -12.80
C GLY A 270 -6.62 -17.77 -12.58
N GLN A 271 -6.82 -16.46 -12.70
CA GLN A 271 -5.78 -15.44 -12.49
C GLN A 271 -5.41 -15.29 -11.01
N HIS A 272 -4.41 -14.44 -10.76
CA HIS A 272 -4.02 -14.07 -9.40
C HIS A 272 -5.17 -13.46 -8.60
N TYR A 273 -5.13 -13.73 -7.31
CA TYR A 273 -5.91 -13.07 -6.28
C TYR A 273 -5.01 -12.83 -5.07
N LYS A 274 -5.60 -12.45 -3.94
CA LYS A 274 -4.85 -12.06 -2.73
C LYS A 274 -3.90 -13.15 -2.26
N TYR A 275 -4.36 -14.40 -2.20
CA TYR A 275 -3.57 -15.56 -1.77
C TYR A 275 -2.81 -16.13 -2.96
#